data_AF-F8B329-F1
#
_entry.id   AF-F8B329-F1
#
_cell.length_a   1.000
_cell.length_b   1.000
_cell.length_c   1.000
_cell.angle_alpha   90.00
_cell.angle_beta   90.00
_cell.angle_gamma   90.00
#
_symmetry.space_group_name_H-M   'P 1'
#
loop_
_entity.id
_entity.type
_entity.pdbx_description
1 polymer ?
#
loop_
_entity_poly.entity_id
_entity_poly.type
_entity_poly.pdbx_seq_one_letter_code
_entity_poly.pdbx_strand_id
1 'polypeptide(L)'
;MHDIGKITASFQSQRAQSAHTIAEYGRVNGSIRHDHAIHLWLGPALARLGYPGRSARGPGFRIAQMLGGHHGCFYPLKENEIRRPGRPELGAGAWEEQRQATLEVIRGIFEPPAPPQRMSIDAAAIICGIVILADWIVSQESFLLERLPHIPDSSLPDLLRAHHERTEKLVPALLDAAGLTRLRLRQGSFCDEFPFDPNPLQASVSETLPTLLGSGPTLFLVMAPMGEGKTETAFHAARLIGAAAGTPGLFVTLPTMATADQMYQRVRAYAAKRAETPAALILLHSMSWLNSTYIPEPTDSTPLTGEESGDSLSRLAATDWLRGRKRGLLAPLAVGTVDQGSRPGMRSTSHAGGVLPGHFHVREMWSVTDHPQVTVCRYGQPVQVDEGMADLIRALWAEVDTVYSCQGGPPPADADPLAYVAFTPEALARFDALVPLQPAHWERDVGASSGLIAVRFSLSDASWLIDMLISQQVAPGE
;
A
#
# COMPACT_ATOMS: atom_id res chain seq x y z
N MET A 1 -12.52 -18.38 6.94
CA MET A 1 -12.18 -19.67 6.28
C MET A 1 -10.75 -19.70 5.71
N HIS A 2 -10.07 -18.56 5.57
CA HIS A 2 -8.73 -18.49 4.96
C HIS A 2 -7.65 -19.28 5.71
N ASP A 3 -7.92 -19.73 6.93
CA ASP A 3 -6.98 -20.49 7.76
C ASP A 3 -7.40 -21.94 8.02
N ILE A 4 -8.45 -22.44 7.36
CA ILE A 4 -8.97 -23.80 7.61
C ILE A 4 -7.94 -24.91 7.33
N GLY A 5 -6.94 -24.63 6.49
CA GLY A 5 -5.82 -25.53 6.22
C GLY A 5 -4.83 -25.70 7.39
N LYS A 6 -4.96 -24.88 8.45
CA LYS A 6 -4.22 -25.06 9.71
C LYS A 6 -4.72 -26.30 10.48
N ILE A 7 -5.88 -26.84 10.12
CA ILE A 7 -6.41 -28.13 10.62
C ILE A 7 -5.76 -29.26 9.82
N THR A 8 -4.44 -29.38 9.98
CA THR A 8 -3.58 -30.40 9.39
C THR A 8 -2.49 -30.79 10.37
N ALA A 9 -2.03 -32.04 10.31
CA ALA A 9 -1.01 -32.55 11.23
C ALA A 9 0.29 -31.74 11.15
N SER A 10 0.75 -31.38 9.95
CA SER A 10 1.99 -30.62 9.72
C SER A 10 1.96 -29.20 10.31
N PHE A 11 0.79 -28.57 10.37
CA PHE A 11 0.65 -27.27 11.01
C PHE A 11 0.56 -27.41 12.54
N GLN A 12 -0.29 -28.30 13.02
CA GLN A 12 -0.48 -28.50 14.46
C GLN A 12 0.79 -29.01 15.16
N SER A 13 1.64 -29.79 14.48
CA SER A 13 2.89 -30.31 15.04
C SER A 13 3.96 -29.24 15.33
N GLN A 14 3.75 -27.99 14.91
CA GLN A 14 4.68 -26.89 15.19
C GLN A 14 4.68 -26.50 16.67
N ARG A 15 3.65 -26.89 17.44
CA ARG A 15 3.57 -26.68 18.89
C ARG A 15 3.65 -28.01 19.60
N ALA A 16 4.58 -28.14 20.54
CA ALA A 16 4.76 -29.36 21.34
C ALA A 16 3.48 -29.76 22.12
N GLN A 17 2.68 -28.78 22.51
CA GLN A 17 1.42 -28.98 23.26
C GLN A 17 0.32 -29.67 22.43
N SER A 18 0.41 -29.65 21.10
CA SER A 18 -0.58 -30.28 20.20
C SER A 18 -0.34 -31.79 20.00
N ALA A 19 0.67 -32.38 20.66
CA ALA A 19 1.02 -33.79 20.50
C ALA A 19 -0.13 -34.75 20.82
N HIS A 20 -0.93 -34.43 21.84
CA HIS A 20 -2.11 -35.22 22.23
C HIS A 20 -3.19 -35.18 21.14
N THR A 21 -3.53 -33.98 20.63
CA THR A 21 -4.49 -33.81 19.54
C THR A 21 -4.08 -34.58 18.28
N ILE A 22 -2.78 -34.56 17.92
CA ILE A 22 -2.28 -35.30 16.75
C ILE A 22 -2.38 -36.81 16.94
N ALA A 23 -2.17 -37.30 18.17
CA ALA A 23 -2.30 -38.72 18.48
C ALA A 23 -3.75 -39.20 18.33
N GLU A 24 -4.72 -38.42 18.81
CA GLU A 24 -6.15 -38.72 18.69
C GLU A 24 -6.65 -38.63 17.24
N TYR A 25 -6.19 -37.63 16.49
CA TYR A 25 -6.66 -37.40 15.12
C TYR A 25 -5.99 -38.33 14.08
N GLY A 26 -4.97 -39.06 14.50
CA GLY A 26 -4.17 -39.93 13.66
C GLY A 26 -2.98 -39.22 13.04
N ARG A 27 -1.85 -39.93 13.01
CA ARG A 27 -0.61 -39.45 12.39
C ARG A 27 -0.74 -39.41 10.87
N VAL A 28 -0.22 -38.36 10.27
CA VAL A 28 -0.16 -38.17 8.82
C VAL A 28 1.30 -38.13 8.39
N ASN A 29 1.63 -38.87 7.34
CA ASN A 29 2.96 -38.80 6.71
C ASN A 29 2.96 -37.72 5.63
N GLY A 30 3.99 -36.88 5.65
CA GLY A 30 4.14 -35.76 4.70
C GLY A 30 3.87 -34.40 5.34
N SER A 31 4.16 -33.34 4.59
CA SER A 31 3.95 -31.97 5.03
C SER A 31 3.29 -31.17 3.91
N ILE A 32 2.30 -30.37 4.29
CA ILE A 32 1.64 -29.43 3.41
C ILE A 32 1.59 -28.07 4.09
N ARG A 33 1.83 -27.01 3.31
CA ARG A 33 1.60 -25.64 3.78
C ARG A 33 0.10 -25.40 3.94
N HIS A 34 -0.31 -24.66 4.96
CA HIS A 34 -1.73 -24.49 5.27
C HIS A 34 -2.48 -23.76 4.15
N ASP A 35 -1.83 -22.80 3.49
CA ASP A 35 -2.33 -22.07 2.32
C ASP A 35 -2.63 -23.01 1.13
N HIS A 36 -1.72 -23.95 0.86
CA HIS A 36 -1.93 -25.01 -0.13
C HIS A 36 -3.00 -26.01 0.28
N ALA A 37 -3.09 -26.35 1.57
CA ALA A 37 -4.12 -27.26 2.06
C ALA A 37 -5.54 -26.73 1.79
N ILE A 38 -5.74 -25.41 1.93
CA ILE A 38 -7.01 -24.75 1.59
C ILE A 38 -7.31 -24.84 0.12
N HIS A 39 -6.31 -24.55 -0.73
CA HIS A 39 -6.45 -24.62 -2.18
C HIS A 39 -6.99 -25.99 -2.63
N LEU A 40 -6.50 -27.07 -2.02
CA LEU A 40 -6.86 -28.45 -2.37
C LEU A 40 -8.18 -28.90 -1.73
N TRP A 41 -8.41 -28.56 -0.47
CA TRP A 41 -9.53 -29.08 0.30
C TRP A 41 -10.85 -28.31 0.07
N LEU A 42 -10.77 -26.98 -0.04
CA LEU A 42 -11.97 -26.14 0.04
C LEU A 42 -12.83 -26.22 -1.22
N GLY A 43 -12.24 -26.39 -2.41
CA GLY A 43 -12.99 -26.49 -3.67
C GLY A 43 -14.00 -27.66 -3.65
N PRO A 44 -13.56 -28.90 -3.37
CA PRO A 44 -14.43 -30.05 -3.19
C PRO A 44 -15.45 -29.88 -2.06
N ALA A 45 -15.05 -29.28 -0.94
CA ALA A 45 -15.96 -29.02 0.19
C ALA A 45 -17.09 -28.06 -0.22
N LEU A 46 -16.77 -26.95 -0.89
CA LEU A 46 -17.76 -25.99 -1.40
C LEU A 46 -18.67 -26.63 -2.46
N ALA A 47 -18.16 -27.54 -3.29
CA ALA A 47 -18.97 -28.24 -4.28
C ALA A 47 -20.09 -29.08 -3.62
N ARG A 48 -19.83 -29.69 -2.46
CA ARG A 48 -20.86 -30.42 -1.67
C ARG A 48 -21.92 -29.47 -1.10
N LEU A 49 -21.57 -28.20 -0.90
CA LEU A 49 -22.47 -27.14 -0.44
C LEU A 49 -23.22 -26.44 -1.59
N GLY A 50 -23.18 -27.00 -2.80
CA GLY A 50 -23.94 -26.48 -3.95
C GLY A 50 -23.20 -25.43 -4.78
N TYR A 51 -21.92 -25.18 -4.53
CA TYR A 51 -21.12 -24.33 -5.42
C TYR A 51 -20.88 -25.07 -6.75
N PRO A 52 -21.05 -24.41 -7.92
CA PRO A 52 -20.77 -25.04 -9.20
C PRO A 52 -19.33 -25.56 -9.28
N GLY A 53 -19.19 -26.89 -9.39
CA GLY A 53 -17.90 -27.61 -9.28
C GLY A 53 -17.50 -28.46 -10.49
N ARG A 54 -18.14 -28.28 -11.66
CA ARG A 54 -17.90 -29.12 -12.85
C ARG A 54 -16.57 -28.85 -13.57
N SER A 55 -15.80 -27.84 -13.17
CA SER A 55 -14.49 -27.50 -13.76
C SER A 55 -13.62 -26.72 -12.78
N ALA A 56 -12.31 -26.68 -13.05
CA ALA A 56 -11.35 -25.84 -12.33
C ALA A 56 -11.70 -24.35 -12.32
N ARG A 57 -12.47 -23.91 -13.31
CA ARG A 57 -12.87 -22.51 -13.47
C ARG A 57 -14.13 -22.18 -12.67
N GLY A 58 -14.75 -23.17 -12.04
CA GLY A 58 -15.95 -23.01 -11.22
C GLY A 58 -15.70 -22.09 -10.02
N PRO A 59 -16.73 -21.38 -9.54
CA PRO A 59 -16.63 -20.43 -8.44
C PRO A 59 -16.08 -21.07 -7.15
N GLY A 60 -16.44 -22.32 -6.83
CA GLY A 60 -15.92 -23.00 -5.63
C GLY A 60 -14.40 -23.19 -5.66
N PHE A 61 -13.84 -23.65 -6.78
CA PHE A 61 -12.40 -23.81 -6.95
C PHE A 61 -11.67 -22.47 -7.04
N ARG A 62 -12.30 -21.44 -7.63
CA ARG A 62 -11.73 -20.10 -7.67
C ARG A 62 -11.67 -19.46 -6.29
N ILE A 63 -12.69 -19.65 -5.45
CA ILE A 63 -12.68 -19.23 -4.04
C ILE A 63 -11.60 -19.98 -3.27
N ALA A 64 -11.43 -21.29 -3.50
CA ALA A 64 -10.37 -22.07 -2.88
C ALA A 64 -8.97 -21.58 -3.28
N GLN A 65 -8.74 -21.29 -4.56
CA GLN A 65 -7.49 -20.70 -5.04
C GLN A 65 -7.24 -19.31 -4.46
N MET A 66 -8.28 -18.47 -4.43
CA MET A 66 -8.23 -17.13 -3.84
C MET A 66 -7.82 -17.20 -2.37
N LEU A 67 -8.53 -18.00 -1.57
CA LEU A 67 -8.23 -18.16 -0.14
C LEU A 67 -6.89 -18.86 0.09
N GLY A 68 -6.48 -19.80 -0.76
CA GLY A 68 -5.13 -20.37 -0.70
C GLY A 68 -4.02 -19.39 -1.08
N GLY A 69 -4.36 -18.23 -1.66
CA GLY A 69 -3.42 -17.18 -2.05
C GLY A 69 -3.18 -16.10 -1.00
N HIS A 70 -3.79 -16.19 0.19
CA HIS A 70 -3.76 -15.12 1.19
C HIS A 70 -2.37 -14.82 1.79
N HIS A 71 -1.36 -15.68 1.60
CA HIS A 71 0.05 -15.36 1.91
C HIS A 71 0.78 -14.68 0.76
N GLY A 72 0.04 -14.26 -0.26
CA GLY A 72 0.58 -13.62 -1.44
C GLY A 72 1.22 -14.60 -2.42
N CYS A 73 0.74 -15.83 -2.57
CA CYS A 73 1.18 -16.74 -3.63
C CYS A 73 0.02 -17.63 -4.06
N PHE A 74 -0.40 -17.56 -5.33
CA PHE A 74 -1.48 -18.40 -5.83
C PHE A 74 -0.94 -19.73 -6.37
N TYR A 75 -1.61 -20.82 -6.02
CA TYR A 75 -1.36 -22.13 -6.59
C TYR A 75 -2.07 -22.27 -7.94
N PRO A 76 -1.43 -22.88 -8.96
CA PRO A 76 -2.08 -23.12 -10.24
C PRO A 76 -3.22 -24.13 -10.07
N LEU A 77 -4.40 -23.82 -10.59
CA LEU A 77 -5.52 -24.76 -10.63
C LEU A 77 -5.19 -25.92 -11.57
N LYS A 78 -5.03 -27.13 -11.04
CA LYS A 78 -4.80 -28.33 -11.86
C LYS A 78 -6.05 -29.21 -11.89
N GLU A 79 -6.44 -29.64 -13.09
CA GLU A 79 -7.65 -30.46 -13.30
C GLU A 79 -7.57 -31.83 -12.58
N ASN A 80 -6.36 -32.36 -12.36
CA ASN A 80 -6.17 -33.60 -11.63
C ASN A 80 -6.51 -33.47 -10.13
N GLU A 81 -6.35 -32.29 -9.53
CA GLU A 81 -6.69 -32.03 -8.12
C GLU A 81 -8.21 -32.03 -7.91
N ILE A 82 -8.98 -31.74 -8.96
CA ILE A 82 -10.45 -31.80 -8.97
C ILE A 82 -10.93 -33.23 -9.10
N ARG A 83 -10.30 -33.98 -10.00
CA ARG A 83 -10.64 -35.39 -10.26
C ARG A 83 -10.17 -36.31 -9.13
N ARG A 84 -9.15 -35.90 -8.36
CA ARG A 84 -8.58 -36.65 -7.24
C ARG A 84 -8.32 -35.71 -6.05
N PRO A 85 -9.37 -35.32 -5.31
CA PRO A 85 -9.24 -34.37 -4.21
C PRO A 85 -8.52 -34.95 -2.97
N GLY A 86 -8.23 -36.25 -2.96
CA GLY A 86 -7.53 -36.92 -1.86
C GLY A 86 -6.02 -36.68 -1.88
N ARG A 87 -5.53 -35.97 -0.86
CA ARG A 87 -4.10 -35.81 -0.58
C ARG A 87 -3.81 -36.40 0.80
N PRO A 88 -2.92 -37.41 0.92
CA PRO A 88 -2.58 -38.00 2.21
C PRO A 88 -2.20 -36.96 3.26
N GLU A 89 -1.52 -35.89 2.85
CA GLU A 89 -1.03 -34.81 3.69
C GLU A 89 -2.14 -33.99 4.36
N LEU A 90 -3.37 -34.02 3.83
CA LEU A 90 -4.53 -33.40 4.48
C LEU A 90 -5.02 -34.23 5.68
N GLY A 91 -4.66 -35.51 5.76
CA GLY A 91 -5.23 -36.45 6.73
C GLY A 91 -6.68 -36.81 6.43
N ALA A 92 -7.11 -37.95 6.96
CA ALA A 92 -8.46 -38.51 6.84
C ALA A 92 -9.09 -38.70 8.24
N GLY A 93 -10.33 -39.19 8.29
CA GLY A 93 -11.06 -39.44 9.54
C GLY A 93 -11.24 -38.15 10.34
N ALA A 94 -10.80 -38.13 11.59
CA ALA A 94 -10.91 -37.00 12.51
C ALA A 94 -10.41 -35.66 11.92
N TRP A 95 -9.35 -35.68 11.11
CA TRP A 95 -8.88 -34.47 10.41
C TRP A 95 -9.92 -33.91 9.42
N GLU A 96 -10.59 -34.78 8.66
CA GLU A 96 -11.63 -34.39 7.73
C GLU A 96 -12.89 -33.95 8.47
N GLU A 97 -13.30 -34.72 9.48
CA GLU A 97 -14.46 -34.42 10.34
C GLU A 97 -14.30 -33.05 11.00
N GLN A 98 -13.13 -32.75 11.56
CA GLN A 98 -12.89 -31.45 12.20
C GLN A 98 -12.90 -30.29 11.20
N ARG A 99 -12.38 -30.47 9.99
CA ARG A 99 -12.47 -29.44 8.95
C ARG A 99 -13.91 -29.21 8.51
N GLN A 100 -14.69 -30.26 8.31
CA GLN A 100 -16.12 -30.14 7.96
C GLN A 100 -16.90 -29.47 9.10
N ALA A 101 -16.71 -29.90 10.35
CA ALA A 101 -17.33 -29.29 11.52
C ALA A 101 -16.99 -27.79 11.64
N THR A 102 -15.71 -27.42 11.43
CA THR A 102 -15.30 -26.01 11.44
C THR A 102 -15.95 -25.20 10.32
N LEU A 103 -16.06 -25.76 9.10
CA LEU A 103 -16.75 -25.14 7.98
C LEU A 103 -18.25 -24.95 8.29
N GLU A 104 -18.91 -25.94 8.87
CA GLU A 104 -20.32 -25.88 9.27
C GLU A 104 -20.56 -24.83 10.34
N VAL A 105 -19.72 -24.78 11.37
CA VAL A 105 -19.77 -23.76 12.43
C VAL A 105 -19.63 -22.35 11.84
N ILE A 106 -18.64 -22.12 10.97
CA ILE A 106 -18.45 -20.81 10.32
C ILE A 106 -19.70 -20.46 9.50
N ARG A 107 -20.27 -21.41 8.75
CA ARG A 107 -21.50 -21.15 7.98
C ARG A 107 -22.72 -20.89 8.87
N GLY A 108 -22.81 -21.53 10.03
CA GLY A 108 -23.89 -21.30 10.99
C GLY A 108 -23.78 -19.96 11.73
N ILE A 109 -22.58 -19.39 11.85
CA ILE A 109 -22.37 -18.05 12.44
C ILE A 109 -22.63 -16.95 11.42
N PHE A 110 -22.09 -17.09 10.20
CA PHE A 110 -22.11 -16.02 9.19
C PHE A 110 -23.29 -16.12 8.22
N GLU A 111 -24.03 -17.23 8.22
CA GLU A 111 -25.22 -17.48 7.37
C GLU A 111 -25.04 -16.97 5.93
N PRO A 112 -24.00 -17.46 5.20
CA PRO A 112 -23.65 -16.87 3.92
C PRO A 112 -24.80 -17.04 2.90
N PRO A 113 -24.94 -16.10 1.95
CA PRO A 113 -25.97 -16.17 0.92
C PRO A 113 -25.78 -17.40 0.02
N ALA A 114 -26.75 -17.63 -0.87
CA ALA A 114 -26.68 -18.71 -1.84
C ALA A 114 -25.37 -18.69 -2.65
N PRO A 115 -24.79 -19.86 -2.98
CA PRO A 115 -23.53 -19.93 -3.70
C PRO A 115 -23.52 -19.09 -4.99
N PRO A 116 -22.48 -18.25 -5.20
CA PRO A 116 -22.37 -17.46 -6.42
C PRO A 116 -22.23 -18.38 -7.62
N GLN A 117 -22.97 -18.06 -8.70
CA GLN A 117 -22.92 -18.82 -9.94
C GLN A 117 -21.65 -18.53 -10.76
N ARG A 118 -21.03 -17.36 -10.53
CA ARG A 118 -19.84 -16.89 -11.21
C ARG A 118 -18.92 -16.17 -10.23
N MET A 119 -17.63 -16.24 -10.50
CA MET A 119 -16.59 -15.48 -9.82
C MET A 119 -15.58 -15.10 -10.89
N SER A 120 -15.34 -13.81 -11.15
CA SER A 120 -14.30 -13.38 -12.10
C SER A 120 -12.91 -13.50 -11.46
N ILE A 121 -11.84 -13.44 -12.27
CA ILE A 121 -10.47 -13.44 -11.73
C ILE A 121 -10.23 -12.13 -10.98
N ASP A 122 -10.69 -11.01 -11.53
CA ASP A 122 -10.49 -9.68 -10.95
C ASP A 122 -11.23 -9.54 -9.61
N ALA A 123 -12.47 -10.03 -9.51
CA ALA A 123 -13.21 -10.05 -8.26
C ALA A 123 -12.52 -10.93 -7.22
N ALA A 124 -12.03 -12.11 -7.61
CA ALA A 124 -11.29 -12.99 -6.72
C ALA A 124 -9.98 -12.33 -6.24
N ALA A 125 -9.26 -11.65 -7.12
CA ALA A 125 -8.05 -10.91 -6.77
C ALA A 125 -8.35 -9.81 -5.74
N ILE A 126 -9.37 -8.98 -5.97
CA ILE A 126 -9.78 -7.91 -5.04
C ILE A 126 -10.22 -8.48 -3.69
N ILE A 127 -11.06 -9.52 -3.69
CA ILE A 127 -11.54 -10.17 -2.47
C ILE A 127 -10.38 -10.83 -1.71
N CYS A 128 -9.37 -11.38 -2.41
CA CYS A 128 -8.15 -11.86 -1.76
C CYS A 128 -7.47 -10.73 -0.97
N GLY A 129 -7.33 -9.53 -1.57
CA GLY A 129 -6.81 -8.36 -0.87
C GLY A 129 -7.60 -8.01 0.40
N ILE A 130 -8.93 -8.11 0.35
CA ILE A 130 -9.81 -7.90 1.53
C ILE A 130 -9.57 -8.98 2.60
N VAL A 131 -9.42 -10.23 2.21
CA VAL A 131 -9.13 -11.34 3.14
C VAL A 131 -7.77 -11.14 3.82
N ILE A 132 -6.76 -10.74 3.05
CA ILE A 132 -5.41 -10.42 3.57
C ILE A 132 -5.48 -9.26 4.56
N LEU A 133 -6.24 -8.20 4.22
CA LEU A 133 -6.46 -7.07 5.11
C LEU A 133 -7.12 -7.51 6.42
N ALA A 134 -8.19 -8.31 6.33
CA ALA A 134 -8.88 -8.82 7.50
C ALA A 134 -7.94 -9.64 8.39
N ASP A 135 -7.14 -10.53 7.80
CA ASP A 135 -6.13 -11.33 8.50
C ASP A 135 -5.10 -10.44 9.22
N TRP A 136 -4.57 -9.40 8.55
CA TRP A 136 -3.61 -8.48 9.15
C TRP A 136 -4.19 -7.62 10.27
N ILE A 137 -5.46 -7.22 10.18
CA ILE A 137 -6.10 -6.39 11.20
C ILE A 137 -6.29 -7.17 12.50
N VAL A 138 -6.75 -8.42 12.43
CA VAL A 138 -6.97 -9.25 13.62
C VAL A 138 -5.74 -10.02 14.09
N SER A 139 -4.62 -9.97 13.35
CA SER A 139 -3.34 -10.57 13.73
C SER A 139 -2.41 -9.64 14.51
N GLN A 140 -2.88 -8.46 14.90
CA GLN A 140 -2.10 -7.55 15.74
C GLN A 140 -1.92 -8.17 17.13
N GLU A 141 -0.68 -8.20 17.63
CA GLU A 141 -0.34 -8.86 18.89
C GLU A 141 -1.13 -8.29 20.08
N SER A 142 -1.22 -6.97 20.18
CA SER A 142 -2.00 -6.28 21.22
C SER A 142 -3.47 -6.74 21.23
N PHE A 143 -4.09 -6.80 20.05
CA PHE A 143 -5.45 -7.27 19.90
C PHE A 143 -5.58 -8.74 20.32
N LEU A 144 -4.69 -9.62 19.85
CA LEU A 144 -4.73 -11.03 20.21
C LEU A 144 -4.59 -11.25 21.73
N LEU A 145 -3.65 -10.57 22.38
CA LEU A 145 -3.44 -10.64 23.82
C LEU A 145 -4.69 -10.23 24.62
N GLU A 146 -5.42 -9.20 24.16
CA GLU A 146 -6.70 -8.79 24.75
C GLU A 146 -7.81 -9.83 24.53
N ARG A 147 -7.79 -10.55 23.39
CA ARG A 147 -8.80 -11.57 23.08
C ARG A 147 -8.58 -12.90 23.80
N LEU A 148 -7.33 -13.26 24.14
CA LEU A 148 -6.99 -14.54 24.76
C LEU A 148 -7.83 -14.89 26.01
N PRO A 149 -8.07 -13.98 26.98
CA PRO A 149 -8.89 -14.27 28.16
C PRO A 149 -10.38 -14.49 27.87
N HIS A 150 -10.84 -14.18 26.65
CA HIS A 150 -12.25 -14.24 26.24
C HIS A 150 -12.53 -15.33 25.20
N ILE A 151 -11.60 -16.28 25.05
CA ILE A 151 -11.80 -17.48 24.24
C ILE A 151 -12.89 -18.34 24.89
N PRO A 152 -13.90 -18.81 24.13
CA PRO A 152 -14.89 -19.73 24.66
C PRO A 152 -14.29 -21.06 25.10
N ASP A 153 -14.66 -21.54 26.29
CA ASP A 153 -14.21 -22.83 26.83
C ASP A 153 -14.85 -24.05 26.14
N SER A 154 -15.80 -23.85 25.23
CA SER A 154 -16.39 -24.91 24.42
C SER A 154 -16.78 -24.43 23.02
N SER A 155 -17.00 -25.38 22.11
CA SER A 155 -17.40 -25.15 20.72
C SER A 155 -18.92 -25.03 20.53
N LEU A 156 -19.69 -24.80 21.59
CA LEU A 156 -21.14 -24.64 21.50
C LEU A 156 -21.48 -23.45 20.56
N PRO A 157 -22.42 -23.61 19.60
CA PRO A 157 -22.72 -22.59 18.59
C PRO A 157 -23.02 -21.21 19.18
N ASP A 158 -23.77 -21.14 20.28
CA ASP A 158 -24.16 -19.87 20.90
C ASP A 158 -22.97 -19.13 21.53
N LEU A 159 -22.00 -19.85 22.09
CA LEU A 159 -20.78 -19.24 22.63
C LEU A 159 -19.88 -18.70 21.52
N LEU A 160 -19.80 -19.42 20.40
CA LEU A 160 -19.04 -18.97 19.23
C LEU A 160 -19.71 -17.76 18.56
N ARG A 161 -21.05 -17.73 18.50
CA ARG A 161 -21.81 -16.55 18.05
C ARG A 161 -21.57 -15.36 18.97
N ALA A 162 -21.65 -15.54 20.29
CA ALA A 162 -21.35 -14.48 21.26
C ALA A 162 -19.88 -14.02 21.19
N HIS A 163 -18.94 -14.90 20.85
CA HIS A 163 -17.55 -14.52 20.60
C HIS A 163 -17.44 -13.67 19.32
N HIS A 164 -18.12 -14.07 18.24
CA HIS A 164 -18.20 -13.31 16.99
C HIS A 164 -18.78 -11.91 17.21
N GLU A 165 -19.95 -11.79 17.82
CA GLU A 165 -20.63 -10.51 18.09
C GLU A 165 -19.77 -9.55 18.93
N ARG A 166 -19.03 -10.09 19.90
CA ARG A 166 -18.07 -9.29 20.69
C ARG A 166 -16.91 -8.81 19.83
N THR A 167 -16.33 -9.68 19.01
CA THR A 167 -15.24 -9.31 18.09
C THR A 167 -15.71 -8.26 17.08
N GLU A 168 -16.89 -8.43 16.49
CA GLU A 168 -17.47 -7.51 15.51
C GLU A 168 -17.59 -6.08 16.05
N LYS A 169 -18.00 -5.93 17.31
CA LYS A 169 -18.08 -4.61 17.98
C LYS A 169 -16.73 -3.91 18.15
N LEU A 170 -15.62 -4.66 18.16
CA LEU A 170 -14.27 -4.11 18.30
C LEU A 170 -13.64 -3.72 16.95
N VAL A 171 -14.11 -4.29 15.85
CA VAL A 171 -13.53 -4.07 14.51
C VAL A 171 -13.50 -2.60 14.09
N PRO A 172 -14.56 -1.78 14.28
CA PRO A 172 -14.52 -0.37 13.92
C PRO A 172 -13.36 0.38 14.57
N ALA A 173 -13.13 0.17 15.87
CA ALA A 173 -12.02 0.80 16.58
C ALA A 173 -10.64 0.33 16.08
N LEU A 174 -10.51 -0.95 15.70
CA LEU A 174 -9.28 -1.44 15.06
C LEU A 174 -9.00 -0.79 13.71
N LEU A 175 -10.05 -0.60 12.89
CA LEU A 175 -9.91 0.07 11.59
C LEU A 175 -9.54 1.54 11.76
N ASP A 176 -10.14 2.22 12.73
CA ASP A 176 -9.82 3.61 13.05
C ASP A 176 -8.37 3.74 13.56
N ALA A 177 -7.94 2.88 14.49
CA ALA A 177 -6.57 2.85 14.98
C ALA A 177 -5.54 2.50 13.88
N ALA A 178 -5.95 1.68 12.91
CA ALA A 178 -5.13 1.39 11.72
C ALA A 178 -5.12 2.54 10.71
N GLY A 179 -5.96 3.57 10.84
CA GLY A 179 -6.05 4.69 9.89
C GLY A 179 -6.81 4.35 8.60
N LEU A 180 -7.70 3.35 8.67
CA LEU A 180 -8.49 2.84 7.54
C LEU A 180 -9.93 3.36 7.53
N THR A 181 -10.20 4.40 8.31
CA THR A 181 -11.50 5.10 8.30
C THR A 181 -11.85 5.54 6.87
N ARG A 182 -13.11 5.34 6.49
CA ARG A 182 -13.61 5.77 5.17
C ARG A 182 -13.58 7.29 5.08
N LEU A 183 -12.79 7.80 4.13
CA LEU A 183 -12.72 9.23 3.84
C LEU A 183 -14.09 9.78 3.45
N ARG A 184 -14.47 10.91 4.04
CA ARG A 184 -15.54 11.77 3.56
C ARG A 184 -14.97 13.14 3.25
N LEU A 185 -15.18 13.60 2.02
CA LEU A 185 -14.83 14.95 1.61
C LEU A 185 -16.10 15.81 1.62
N ARG A 186 -16.01 16.97 2.26
CA ARG A 186 -17.04 18.00 2.23
C ARG A 186 -17.41 18.32 0.78
N GLN A 187 -18.71 18.46 0.51
CA GLN A 187 -19.21 18.87 -0.81
C GLN A 187 -19.10 20.39 -0.99
N GLY A 188 -19.13 20.87 -2.24
CA GLY A 188 -19.06 22.30 -2.54
C GLY A 188 -18.78 22.62 -3.99
N SER A 189 -18.78 23.91 -4.29
CA SER A 189 -18.28 24.50 -5.53
C SER A 189 -16.75 24.52 -5.58
N PHE A 190 -16.18 24.85 -6.74
CA PHE A 190 -14.75 25.06 -6.90
C PHE A 190 -14.19 26.11 -5.93
N CYS A 191 -14.90 27.22 -5.75
CA CYS A 191 -14.50 28.31 -4.84
C CYS A 191 -14.54 27.89 -3.35
N ASP A 192 -15.34 26.88 -2.99
CA ASP A 192 -15.32 26.31 -1.63
C ASP A 192 -14.06 25.47 -1.39
N GLU A 193 -13.49 24.88 -2.44
CA GLU A 193 -12.28 24.08 -2.40
C GLU A 193 -11.03 24.95 -2.45
N PHE A 194 -10.99 25.92 -3.37
CA PHE A 194 -9.82 26.74 -3.65
C PHE A 194 -10.13 28.24 -3.46
N PRO A 195 -9.28 29.01 -2.76
CA PRO A 195 -9.55 30.40 -2.41
C PRO A 195 -9.25 31.37 -3.58
N PHE A 196 -9.69 31.05 -4.79
CA PHE A 196 -9.53 31.88 -5.98
C PHE A 196 -10.62 31.57 -7.03
N ASP A 197 -10.81 32.49 -7.97
CA ASP A 197 -11.79 32.32 -9.05
C ASP A 197 -11.30 31.33 -10.11
N PRO A 198 -12.17 30.41 -10.58
CA PRO A 198 -11.77 29.40 -11.55
C PRO A 198 -11.34 30.03 -12.88
N ASN A 199 -10.26 29.52 -13.46
CA ASN A 199 -9.89 29.83 -14.84
C ASN A 199 -10.85 29.15 -15.84
N PRO A 200 -10.75 29.42 -17.16
CA PRO A 200 -11.66 28.83 -18.15
C PRO A 200 -11.70 27.29 -18.15
N LEU A 201 -10.57 26.63 -17.89
CA LEU A 201 -10.50 25.17 -17.78
C LEU A 201 -11.28 24.67 -16.55
N GLN A 202 -11.00 25.25 -15.39
CA GLN A 202 -11.62 24.88 -14.12
C GLN A 202 -13.13 25.16 -14.12
N ALA A 203 -13.55 26.29 -14.69
CA ALA A 203 -14.96 26.65 -14.84
C ALA A 203 -15.70 25.65 -15.75
N SER A 204 -15.12 25.36 -16.92
CA SER A 204 -15.66 24.37 -17.86
C SER A 204 -15.83 23.00 -17.19
N VAL A 205 -14.83 22.52 -16.44
CA VAL A 205 -14.91 21.25 -15.73
C VAL A 205 -15.96 21.29 -14.62
N SER A 206 -16.04 22.37 -13.84
CA SER A 206 -17.00 22.53 -12.75
C SER A 206 -18.45 22.51 -13.23
N GLU A 207 -18.72 23.09 -14.41
CA GLU A 207 -20.05 23.16 -15.00
C GLU A 207 -20.45 21.87 -15.73
N THR A 208 -19.53 21.31 -16.52
CA THR A 208 -19.88 20.21 -17.44
C THR A 208 -19.75 18.84 -16.81
N LEU A 209 -18.70 18.59 -16.01
CA LEU A 209 -18.41 17.26 -15.48
C LEU A 209 -19.58 16.67 -14.68
N PRO A 210 -20.25 17.39 -13.75
CA PRO A 210 -21.37 16.83 -13.00
C PRO A 210 -22.51 16.29 -13.87
N THR A 211 -22.74 16.87 -15.05
CA THR A 211 -23.79 16.44 -15.99
C THR A 211 -23.44 15.17 -16.75
N LEU A 212 -22.15 14.82 -16.81
CA LEU A 212 -21.63 13.65 -17.51
C LEU A 212 -21.41 12.45 -16.59
N LEU A 213 -21.37 12.67 -15.26
CA LEU A 213 -21.12 11.61 -14.30
C LEU A 213 -22.34 10.70 -14.13
N GLY A 214 -22.11 9.40 -14.29
CA GLY A 214 -23.02 8.34 -13.87
C GLY A 214 -22.50 7.63 -12.61
N SER A 215 -23.19 6.55 -12.21
CA SER A 215 -22.77 5.70 -11.08
C SER A 215 -21.67 4.69 -11.44
N GLY A 216 -21.00 4.88 -12.58
CA GLY A 216 -20.05 3.92 -13.17
C GLY A 216 -18.59 4.39 -13.12
N PRO A 217 -17.65 3.51 -13.47
CA PRO A 217 -16.24 3.88 -13.57
C PRO A 217 -16.04 4.97 -14.62
N THR A 218 -15.24 5.99 -14.28
CA THR A 218 -15.00 7.15 -15.15
C THR A 218 -13.51 7.30 -15.43
N LEU A 219 -13.14 7.49 -16.70
CA LEU A 219 -11.81 7.95 -17.11
C LEU A 219 -11.93 9.41 -17.54
N PHE A 220 -11.24 10.29 -16.83
CA PHE A 220 -11.21 11.72 -17.11
C PHE A 220 -9.81 12.15 -17.55
N LEU A 221 -9.71 12.80 -18.70
CA LEU A 221 -8.45 13.25 -19.29
C LEU A 221 -8.48 14.76 -19.50
N VAL A 222 -7.50 15.46 -18.95
CA VAL A 222 -7.30 16.90 -19.14
C VAL A 222 -5.97 17.12 -19.87
N MET A 223 -6.04 17.80 -21.01
CA MET A 223 -4.85 18.22 -21.76
C MET A 223 -4.81 19.74 -21.75
N ALA A 224 -3.91 20.30 -20.95
CA ALA A 224 -3.71 21.74 -20.85
C ALA A 224 -2.22 22.08 -20.66
N PRO A 225 -1.76 23.25 -21.13
CA PRO A 225 -0.41 23.75 -20.87
C PRO A 225 -0.03 23.77 -19.38
N MET A 226 1.26 23.93 -19.11
CA MET A 226 1.76 24.17 -17.74
C MET A 226 1.21 25.49 -17.20
N GLY A 227 0.99 25.57 -15.90
CA GLY A 227 0.44 26.78 -15.26
C GLY A 227 -1.08 26.95 -15.35
N GLU A 228 -1.79 26.17 -16.16
CA GLU A 228 -3.26 26.28 -16.33
C GLU A 228 -4.10 25.66 -15.19
N GLY A 229 -3.51 25.42 -14.01
CA GLY A 229 -4.25 24.92 -12.84
C GLY A 229 -4.80 23.50 -12.98
N LYS A 230 -4.03 22.60 -13.64
CA LYS A 230 -4.40 21.18 -13.83
C LYS A 230 -4.57 20.44 -12.51
N THR A 231 -3.76 20.75 -11.50
CA THR A 231 -3.83 20.09 -10.19
C THR A 231 -5.15 20.38 -9.49
N GLU A 232 -5.57 21.63 -9.41
CA GLU A 232 -6.85 22.01 -8.80
C GLU A 232 -8.03 21.46 -9.59
N THR A 233 -7.92 21.45 -10.92
CA THR A 233 -8.90 20.78 -11.80
C THR A 233 -9.00 19.29 -11.46
N ALA A 234 -7.87 18.61 -11.27
CA ALA A 234 -7.83 17.18 -10.94
C ALA A 234 -8.42 16.89 -9.56
N PHE A 235 -8.12 17.69 -8.54
CA PHE A 235 -8.71 17.52 -7.20
C PHE A 235 -10.21 17.74 -7.19
N HIS A 236 -10.68 18.77 -7.90
CA HIS A 236 -12.12 19.04 -8.04
C HIS A 236 -12.83 17.89 -8.75
N ALA A 237 -12.28 17.46 -9.90
CA ALA A 237 -12.83 16.34 -10.65
C ALA A 237 -12.81 15.03 -9.86
N ALA A 238 -11.74 14.74 -9.11
CA ALA A 238 -11.62 13.57 -8.24
C ALA A 238 -12.71 13.53 -7.17
N ARG A 239 -13.01 14.67 -6.54
CA ARG A 239 -14.11 14.73 -5.57
C ARG A 239 -15.45 14.44 -6.24
N LEU A 240 -15.71 15.03 -7.40
CA LEU A 240 -16.98 14.83 -8.12
C LEU A 240 -17.15 13.38 -8.58
N ILE A 241 -16.13 12.80 -9.21
CA ILE A 241 -16.11 11.41 -9.67
C ILE A 241 -16.23 10.45 -8.48
N GLY A 242 -15.44 10.65 -7.42
CA GLY A 242 -15.49 9.82 -6.22
C GLY A 242 -16.83 9.92 -5.48
N ALA A 243 -17.48 11.09 -5.49
CA ALA A 243 -18.83 11.24 -4.95
C ALA A 243 -19.88 10.47 -5.78
N ALA A 244 -19.80 10.55 -7.11
CA ALA A 244 -20.71 9.84 -8.02
C ALA A 244 -20.53 8.31 -7.98
N ALA A 245 -19.29 7.84 -7.87
CA ALA A 245 -18.93 6.42 -7.81
C ALA A 245 -19.01 5.82 -6.39
N GLY A 246 -19.09 6.66 -5.35
CA GLY A 246 -19.06 6.23 -3.95
C GLY A 246 -17.66 5.81 -3.45
N THR A 247 -16.61 6.21 -4.16
CA THR A 247 -15.20 5.88 -3.93
C THR A 247 -14.39 7.14 -3.61
N PRO A 248 -14.46 7.66 -2.37
CA PRO A 248 -13.88 8.96 -2.02
C PRO A 248 -12.35 8.96 -1.89
N GLY A 249 -11.69 7.80 -1.97
CA GLY A 249 -10.25 7.67 -1.77
C GLY A 249 -9.43 8.25 -2.93
N LEU A 250 -8.31 8.87 -2.60
CA LEU A 250 -7.44 9.54 -3.58
C LEU A 250 -6.05 8.91 -3.60
N PHE A 251 -5.54 8.58 -4.77
CA PHE A 251 -4.14 8.28 -4.98
C PHE A 251 -3.56 9.13 -6.10
N VAL A 252 -2.64 10.03 -5.76
CA VAL A 252 -1.95 10.86 -6.75
C VAL A 252 -0.61 10.23 -7.10
N THR A 253 -0.40 9.94 -8.38
CA THR A 253 0.82 9.35 -8.93
C THR A 253 1.61 10.34 -9.75
N LEU A 254 2.90 10.42 -9.46
CA LEU A 254 3.78 11.42 -10.06
C LEU A 254 5.02 10.74 -10.64
N PRO A 255 5.65 11.32 -11.68
CA PRO A 255 6.77 10.67 -12.37
C PRO A 255 8.01 10.54 -11.46
N THR A 256 8.19 11.47 -10.51
CA THR A 256 9.34 11.50 -9.62
C THR A 256 8.91 11.57 -8.17
N MET A 257 9.81 11.20 -7.26
CA MET A 257 9.50 11.33 -5.82
C MET A 257 9.48 12.80 -5.40
N ALA A 258 10.30 13.66 -6.03
CA ALA A 258 10.34 15.11 -5.77
C ALA A 258 8.97 15.75 -5.99
N THR A 259 8.40 15.49 -7.16
CA THR A 259 7.05 15.92 -7.50
C THR A 259 6.04 15.33 -6.51
N ALA A 260 6.20 14.06 -6.09
CA ALA A 260 5.36 13.41 -5.08
C ALA A 260 5.46 14.07 -3.69
N ASP A 261 6.64 14.49 -3.23
CA ASP A 261 6.83 15.21 -1.95
C ASP A 261 6.08 16.54 -1.94
N GLN A 262 6.21 17.31 -3.02
CA GLN A 262 5.50 18.59 -3.14
C GLN A 262 3.99 18.38 -3.24
N MET A 263 3.56 17.37 -3.99
CA MET A 263 2.15 17.03 -4.11
C MET A 263 1.58 16.50 -2.79
N TYR A 264 2.37 15.80 -1.98
CA TYR A 264 1.96 15.38 -0.64
C TYR A 264 1.59 16.57 0.24
N GLN A 265 2.37 17.65 0.21
CA GLN A 265 2.03 18.87 0.94
C GLN A 265 0.71 19.50 0.45
N ARG A 266 0.48 19.52 -0.87
CA ARG A 266 -0.77 20.03 -1.47
C ARG A 266 -1.98 19.18 -1.11
N VAL A 267 -1.85 17.85 -1.20
CA VAL A 267 -2.90 16.91 -0.78
C VAL A 267 -3.16 17.02 0.72
N ARG A 268 -2.13 17.19 1.55
CA ARG A 268 -2.27 17.43 2.99
C ARG A 268 -3.07 18.69 3.29
N ALA A 269 -2.73 19.81 2.64
CA ALA A 269 -3.46 21.07 2.80
C ALA A 269 -4.92 20.96 2.32
N TYR A 270 -5.13 20.32 1.16
CA TYR A 270 -6.47 20.06 0.63
C TYR A 270 -7.31 19.21 1.60
N ALA A 271 -6.74 18.09 2.08
CA ALA A 271 -7.41 17.19 3.00
C ALA A 271 -7.69 17.84 4.36
N ALA A 272 -6.78 18.67 4.88
CA ALA A 272 -6.99 19.39 6.15
C ALA A 272 -8.20 20.33 6.07
N LYS A 273 -8.45 20.91 4.90
CA LYS A 273 -9.60 21.79 4.65
C LYS A 273 -10.90 21.02 4.36
N ARG A 274 -10.81 19.89 3.65
CA ARG A 274 -11.99 19.21 3.05
C ARG A 274 -12.40 17.89 3.70
N ALA A 275 -11.51 17.20 4.40
CA ALA A 275 -11.84 15.94 5.05
C ALA A 275 -12.73 16.16 6.28
N GLU A 276 -13.85 15.45 6.34
CA GLU A 276 -14.80 15.47 7.47
C GLU A 276 -14.54 14.34 8.47
N THR A 277 -13.78 13.34 8.05
CA THR A 277 -13.37 12.18 8.85
C THR A 277 -11.85 12.16 8.99
N PRO A 278 -11.31 11.49 10.03
CA PRO A 278 -9.90 11.09 10.02
C PRO A 278 -9.55 10.38 8.72
N ALA A 279 -8.41 10.74 8.14
CA ALA A 279 -8.02 10.26 6.81
C ALA A 279 -6.49 10.24 6.72
N ALA A 280 -5.91 9.11 7.11
CA ALA A 280 -4.46 8.93 7.01
C ALA A 280 -3.98 9.18 5.59
N LEU A 281 -2.97 10.06 5.46
CA LEU A 281 -2.30 10.38 4.22
C LEU A 281 -0.92 9.74 4.20
N ILE A 282 -0.66 8.90 3.19
CA ILE A 282 0.62 8.21 3.03
C ILE A 282 1.41 8.76 1.84
N LEU A 283 2.71 8.93 2.06
CA LEU A 283 3.69 9.18 1.02
C LEU A 283 4.39 7.86 0.60
N LEU A 284 4.20 7.47 -0.66
CA LEU A 284 4.62 6.20 -1.24
C LEU A 284 5.77 6.39 -2.23
N HIS A 285 6.99 6.33 -1.72
CA HIS A 285 8.20 6.08 -2.50
C HIS A 285 9.31 5.55 -1.59
N SER A 286 10.41 5.06 -2.17
CA SER A 286 11.51 4.43 -1.41
C SER A 286 12.19 5.36 -0.41
N MET A 287 11.98 6.68 -0.55
CA MET A 287 12.59 7.72 0.27
C MET A 287 11.60 8.54 1.10
N SER A 288 10.35 8.09 1.25
CA SER A 288 9.33 8.89 1.96
C SER A 288 9.70 9.20 3.42
N TRP A 289 10.58 8.39 4.01
CA TRP A 289 11.13 8.58 5.35
C TRP A 289 12.03 9.81 5.51
N LEU A 290 12.56 10.40 4.43
CA LEU A 290 13.33 11.65 4.45
C LEU A 290 12.45 12.90 4.62
N ASN A 291 11.14 12.75 4.42
CA ASN A 291 10.24 13.88 4.45
C ASN A 291 9.81 14.15 5.90
N SER A 292 10.39 15.18 6.52
CA SER A 292 10.04 15.64 7.89
C SER A 292 8.57 16.05 8.04
N THR A 293 7.90 16.35 6.92
CA THR A 293 6.46 16.63 6.88
C THR A 293 5.62 15.35 6.97
N TYR A 294 6.21 14.18 6.68
CA TYR A 294 5.61 12.85 6.72
C TYR A 294 5.98 12.05 7.98
N ILE A 295 7.24 12.18 8.45
CA ILE A 295 7.70 11.70 9.74
C ILE A 295 7.90 12.92 10.65
N PRO A 296 6.92 13.28 11.51
CA PRO A 296 7.17 14.30 12.50
C PRO A 296 8.25 13.80 13.47
N GLU A 297 9.26 14.64 13.73
CA GLU A 297 10.27 14.35 14.75
C GLU A 297 9.60 14.08 16.11
N PRO A 298 10.12 13.14 16.91
CA PRO A 298 9.65 12.99 18.28
C PRO A 298 10.06 14.24 19.06
N THR A 299 9.17 15.24 19.14
CA THR A 299 9.38 16.36 20.05
C THR A 299 9.26 15.85 21.47
N ASP A 300 10.38 15.88 22.21
CA ASP A 300 10.38 15.71 23.65
C ASP A 300 9.31 16.62 24.27
N SER A 301 8.49 16.03 25.14
CA SER A 301 7.38 16.63 25.89
C SER A 301 6.04 16.83 25.15
N THR A 302 5.24 15.77 25.06
CA THR A 302 3.89 15.71 25.65
C THR A 302 3.31 14.30 25.53
N PRO A 303 2.79 13.70 26.62
CA PRO A 303 2.05 12.45 26.50
C PRO A 303 0.77 12.73 25.70
N LEU A 304 0.55 12.00 24.60
CA LEU A 304 -0.73 11.93 23.89
C LEU A 304 -1.75 11.17 24.73
N THR A 305 -2.05 11.67 25.92
CA THR A 305 -3.26 11.36 26.68
C THR A 305 -4.24 12.48 26.39
N GLY A 306 -5.38 12.12 25.81
CA GLY A 306 -6.30 13.06 25.18
C GLY A 306 -6.72 14.21 26.08
N GLU A 307 -6.78 15.40 25.49
CA GLU A 307 -7.83 16.40 25.71
C GLU A 307 -7.70 17.51 24.64
N GLU A 308 -8.79 17.68 23.89
CA GLU A 308 -9.26 18.91 23.24
C GLU A 308 -8.24 19.89 22.62
N SER A 309 -7.69 19.51 21.47
CA SER A 309 -7.41 20.46 20.38
C SER A 309 -7.32 19.68 19.07
N GLY A 310 -8.44 19.64 18.35
CA GLY A 310 -8.56 18.97 17.06
C GLY A 310 -7.80 19.68 15.96
N ASP A 311 -6.47 19.57 15.97
CA ASP A 311 -5.67 19.99 14.83
C ASP A 311 -6.05 19.10 13.64
N SER A 312 -6.57 19.72 12.59
CA SER A 312 -7.02 19.02 11.37
C SER A 312 -5.88 18.25 10.72
N LEU A 313 -4.62 18.61 10.99
CA LEU A 313 -3.42 17.92 10.52
C LEU A 313 -3.15 16.61 11.29
N SER A 314 -3.42 16.55 12.59
CA SER A 314 -3.27 15.31 13.39
C SER A 314 -4.13 14.16 12.84
N ARG A 315 -5.31 14.50 12.30
CA ARG A 315 -6.25 13.55 11.69
C ARG A 315 -5.78 12.97 10.35
N LEU A 316 -4.74 13.55 9.76
CA LEU A 316 -4.12 13.09 8.52
C LEU A 316 -2.85 12.28 8.75
N ALA A 317 -2.37 12.20 9.99
CA ALA A 317 -1.13 11.51 10.32
C ALA A 317 -1.18 10.03 9.91
N ALA A 318 -0.11 9.57 9.28
CA ALA A 318 0.09 8.17 8.97
C ALA A 318 0.20 7.35 10.27
N THR A 319 -0.58 6.27 10.37
CA THR A 319 -0.46 5.33 11.49
C THR A 319 0.76 4.43 11.31
N ASP A 320 1.33 3.94 12.41
CA ASP A 320 2.43 2.96 12.34
C ASP A 320 2.00 1.68 11.63
N TRP A 321 0.73 1.31 11.77
CA TRP A 321 0.17 0.18 11.03
C TRP A 321 0.27 0.38 9.51
N LEU A 322 -0.08 1.57 8.99
CA LEU A 322 -0.01 1.90 7.56
C LEU A 322 1.42 2.07 7.04
N ARG A 323 2.35 2.51 7.88
CA ARG A 323 3.79 2.56 7.58
C ARG A 323 4.40 1.18 7.39
N GLY A 324 3.71 0.12 7.83
CA GLY A 324 4.10 -1.26 7.62
C GLY A 324 4.25 -1.64 6.14
N ARG A 325 5.10 -2.65 5.89
CA ARG A 325 5.42 -3.13 4.54
C ARG A 325 4.15 -3.49 3.76
N LYS A 326 3.99 -2.94 2.54
CA LYS A 326 2.86 -3.17 1.62
C LYS A 326 1.49 -2.65 2.10
N ARG A 327 1.42 -1.85 3.16
CA ARG A 327 0.12 -1.35 3.69
C ARG A 327 -0.24 0.06 3.26
N GLY A 328 0.73 0.86 2.82
CA GLY A 328 0.46 2.27 2.52
C GLY A 328 -0.56 2.52 1.40
N LEU A 329 -0.74 1.59 0.46
CA LEU A 329 -1.79 1.63 -0.57
C LEU A 329 -3.20 1.31 -0.04
N LEU A 330 -3.36 1.10 1.26
CA LEU A 330 -4.65 0.94 1.94
C LEU A 330 -5.13 2.25 2.60
N ALA A 331 -4.25 3.22 2.84
CA ALA A 331 -4.57 4.49 3.50
C ALA A 331 -5.50 5.40 2.66
N PRO A 332 -6.65 5.89 3.15
CA PRO A 332 -7.65 6.59 2.32
C PRO A 332 -7.11 7.66 1.36
N LEU A 333 -6.03 8.34 1.72
CA LEU A 333 -5.28 9.24 0.86
C LEU A 333 -3.85 8.74 0.66
N ALA A 334 -3.33 8.81 -0.56
CA ALA A 334 -1.93 8.55 -0.84
C ALA A 334 -1.38 9.45 -1.94
N VAL A 335 -0.09 9.73 -1.87
CA VAL A 335 0.70 10.35 -2.93
C VAL A 335 1.95 9.52 -3.14
N GLY A 336 2.35 9.27 -4.38
CA GLY A 336 3.53 8.45 -4.64
C GLY A 336 4.00 8.50 -6.08
N THR A 337 5.04 7.74 -6.37
CA THR A 337 5.52 7.63 -7.75
C THR A 337 4.63 6.73 -8.59
N VAL A 338 4.62 6.95 -9.90
CA VAL A 338 3.91 6.10 -10.87
C VAL A 338 4.32 4.64 -10.72
N ASP A 339 5.58 4.34 -10.38
CA ASP A 339 6.09 2.98 -10.15
C ASP A 339 5.41 2.24 -8.99
N GLN A 340 4.86 2.97 -8.01
CA GLN A 340 4.09 2.36 -6.92
C GLN A 340 2.67 2.00 -7.37
N GLY A 341 2.10 2.78 -8.30
CA GLY A 341 0.82 2.47 -8.95
C GLY A 341 0.94 1.44 -10.07
N SER A 342 2.08 1.42 -10.77
CA SER A 342 2.39 0.56 -11.92
C SER A 342 3.20 -0.69 -11.55
N ARG A 343 3.15 -1.11 -10.28
CA ARG A 343 3.67 -2.40 -9.82
C ARG A 343 2.66 -3.57 -9.88
N PRO A 344 1.91 -3.85 -10.96
CA PRO A 344 1.44 -5.21 -11.20
C PRO A 344 2.53 -6.02 -11.91
N GLY A 345 3.06 -7.04 -11.23
CA GLY A 345 3.46 -8.26 -11.92
C GLY A 345 4.80 -8.30 -12.67
N MET A 346 5.86 -7.61 -12.23
CA MET A 346 7.21 -7.92 -12.73
C MET A 346 7.66 -9.29 -12.17
N ARG A 347 7.72 -10.31 -13.03
CA ARG A 347 8.42 -11.57 -12.73
C ARG A 347 9.92 -11.26 -12.66
N SER A 348 10.48 -11.22 -11.46
CA SER A 348 11.94 -11.24 -11.30
C SER A 348 12.46 -12.60 -11.79
N THR A 349 13.16 -12.59 -12.92
CA THR A 349 13.97 -13.72 -13.40
C THR A 349 15.34 -13.67 -12.74
N SER A 350 15.43 -14.10 -11.48
CA SER A 350 16.63 -14.71 -10.89
C SER A 350 16.33 -15.04 -9.43
N HIS A 351 16.57 -16.29 -9.06
CA HIS A 351 16.34 -16.92 -7.77
C HIS A 351 14.88 -17.27 -7.45
N ALA A 352 14.68 -18.52 -7.04
CA ALA A 352 13.41 -19.12 -6.68
C ALA A 352 12.75 -18.37 -5.50
N GLY A 353 12.03 -17.31 -5.82
CA GLY A 353 11.21 -16.53 -4.89
C GLY A 353 9.92 -16.15 -5.60
N GLY A 354 8.81 -16.69 -5.13
CA GLY A 354 7.49 -16.51 -5.74
C GLY A 354 7.09 -15.04 -5.89
N VAL A 355 6.32 -14.78 -6.94
CA VAL A 355 5.59 -13.54 -7.15
C VAL A 355 4.72 -13.28 -5.93
N LEU A 356 4.96 -12.18 -5.21
CA LEU A 356 4.10 -11.73 -4.11
C LEU A 356 3.09 -10.69 -4.64
N PRO A 357 1.82 -11.03 -4.94
CA PRO A 357 0.76 -10.05 -5.13
C PRO A 357 0.37 -9.50 -3.75
N GLY A 358 0.85 -8.30 -3.45
CA GLY A 358 0.42 -7.48 -2.31
C GLY A 358 0.03 -6.06 -2.72
N HIS A 359 -0.10 -5.80 -4.02
CA HIS A 359 -0.49 -4.51 -4.58
C HIS A 359 -1.91 -4.64 -5.13
N PHE A 360 -2.89 -4.56 -4.24
CA PHE A 360 -4.30 -4.46 -4.63
C PHE A 360 -4.69 -2.98 -4.56
N HIS A 361 -4.93 -2.39 -5.72
CA HIS A 361 -5.39 -1.01 -5.83
C HIS A 361 -6.89 -1.02 -6.11
N VAL A 362 -7.70 -0.61 -5.13
CA VAL A 362 -9.06 -0.14 -5.39
C VAL A 362 -9.06 1.33 -5.05
N ARG A 363 -8.66 2.17 -6.00
CA ARG A 363 -8.60 3.63 -5.88
C ARG A 363 -8.77 4.30 -7.21
N GLU A 364 -9.22 5.55 -7.15
CA GLU A 364 -9.03 6.49 -8.25
C GLU A 364 -7.56 6.92 -8.27
N MET A 365 -6.89 6.63 -9.39
CA MET A 365 -5.50 7.00 -9.61
C MET A 365 -5.45 8.26 -10.49
N TRP A 366 -4.79 9.28 -9.98
CA TRP A 366 -4.68 10.58 -10.62
C TRP A 366 -3.22 10.85 -10.92
N SER A 367 -2.86 11.03 -12.19
CA SER A 367 -1.51 11.44 -12.53
C SER A 367 -1.46 12.92 -12.89
N VAL A 368 -0.59 13.67 -12.21
CA VAL A 368 -0.42 15.11 -12.43
C VAL A 368 1.06 15.47 -12.43
N THR A 369 1.47 16.25 -13.43
CA THR A 369 2.84 16.77 -13.58
C THR A 369 2.82 18.29 -13.70
N ASP A 370 3.40 18.95 -12.70
CA ASP A 370 3.50 20.42 -12.63
C ASP A 370 4.96 20.95 -12.71
N HIS A 371 5.97 20.06 -12.72
CA HIS A 371 7.40 20.42 -12.85
C HIS A 371 7.99 19.95 -14.17
N PRO A 372 8.91 20.72 -14.79
CA PRO A 372 9.64 20.26 -15.95
C PRO A 372 10.56 19.09 -15.56
N GLN A 373 10.42 18.00 -16.31
CA GLN A 373 11.18 16.76 -16.12
C GLN A 373 11.94 16.49 -17.40
N VAL A 374 13.17 15.97 -17.25
CA VAL A 374 13.97 15.50 -18.38
C VAL A 374 14.37 14.06 -18.17
N THR A 375 14.55 13.35 -19.28
CA THR A 375 15.05 11.98 -19.26
C THR A 375 16.57 12.01 -19.44
N VAL A 376 17.29 11.49 -18.44
CA VAL A 376 18.73 11.21 -18.51
C VAL A 376 18.95 9.70 -18.63
N CYS A 377 20.04 9.30 -19.27
CA CYS A 377 20.39 7.88 -19.41
C CYS A 377 21.51 7.51 -18.45
N ARG A 378 21.32 6.45 -17.67
CA ARG A 378 22.36 5.84 -16.84
C ARG A 378 22.49 4.36 -17.17
N TYR A 379 23.69 3.90 -17.56
CA TYR A 379 23.93 2.52 -17.99
C TYR A 379 22.91 2.01 -19.04
N GLY A 380 22.50 2.89 -19.95
CA GLY A 380 21.51 2.59 -20.99
C GLY A 380 20.05 2.51 -20.51
N GLN A 381 19.77 2.78 -19.23
CA GLN A 381 18.42 2.88 -18.70
C GLN A 381 17.97 4.35 -18.62
N PRO A 382 16.75 4.69 -19.09
CA PRO A 382 16.20 6.03 -18.94
C PRO A 382 15.78 6.26 -17.48
N VAL A 383 16.15 7.42 -16.95
CA VAL A 383 15.83 7.89 -15.59
C VAL A 383 15.23 9.30 -15.70
N GLN A 384 14.07 9.53 -15.07
CA GLN A 384 13.47 10.86 -14.97
C GLN A 384 14.14 11.65 -13.84
N VAL A 385 14.51 12.90 -14.13
CA VAL A 385 15.06 13.84 -13.16
C VAL A 385 14.43 15.21 -13.35
N ASP A 386 14.34 15.98 -12.26
CA ASP A 386 13.96 17.39 -12.32
C ASP A 386 14.93 18.14 -13.25
N GLU A 387 14.41 18.96 -14.16
CA GLU A 387 15.22 19.63 -15.19
C GLU A 387 16.44 20.37 -14.60
N GLY A 388 16.26 21.09 -13.48
CA GLY A 388 17.34 21.84 -12.82
C GLY A 388 18.37 20.97 -12.07
N MET A 389 18.12 19.67 -11.92
CA MET A 389 19.09 18.71 -11.34
C MET A 389 19.81 17.87 -12.39
N ALA A 390 19.38 17.95 -13.65
CA ALA A 390 19.83 17.04 -14.71
C ALA A 390 21.35 17.10 -14.91
N ASP A 391 21.92 18.31 -14.92
CA ASP A 391 23.35 18.51 -15.16
C ASP A 391 24.20 18.05 -13.98
N LEU A 392 23.76 18.33 -12.74
CA LEU A 392 24.42 17.83 -11.55
C LEU A 392 24.44 16.30 -11.51
N ILE A 393 23.33 15.67 -11.86
CA ILE A 393 23.23 14.21 -11.83
C ILE A 393 24.07 13.55 -12.93
N ARG A 394 24.16 14.16 -14.10
CA ARG A 394 25.10 13.73 -15.14
C ARG A 394 26.55 13.84 -14.65
N ALA A 395 26.92 14.96 -14.02
CA ALA A 395 28.27 15.18 -13.50
C ALA A 395 28.61 14.17 -12.39
N LEU A 396 27.68 13.94 -11.45
CA LEU A 396 27.86 12.99 -10.36
C LEU A 396 28.00 11.54 -10.85
N TRP A 397 27.16 11.09 -11.80
CA TRP A 397 27.19 9.70 -12.30
C TRP A 397 28.46 9.29 -13.03
N ALA A 398 29.32 10.25 -13.38
CA ALA A 398 30.65 9.92 -13.87
C ALA A 398 31.56 9.33 -12.79
N GLU A 399 31.38 9.75 -11.52
CA GLU A 399 32.32 9.45 -10.43
C GLU A 399 31.67 8.68 -9.26
N VAL A 400 30.38 8.94 -9.00
CA VAL A 400 29.64 8.40 -7.85
C VAL A 400 28.26 7.91 -8.24
N ASP A 401 27.93 6.75 -7.70
CA ASP A 401 26.57 6.25 -7.78
C ASP A 401 25.63 7.03 -6.85
N THR A 402 24.72 7.81 -7.43
CA THR A 402 23.61 8.39 -6.67
C THR A 402 22.41 7.44 -6.69
N VAL A 403 21.66 7.38 -5.60
CA VAL A 403 20.44 6.58 -5.46
C VAL A 403 19.20 7.44 -5.70
N TYR A 404 19.28 8.74 -5.40
CA TYR A 404 18.17 9.66 -5.48
C TYR A 404 18.66 11.10 -5.69
N SER A 405 17.84 11.95 -6.32
CA SER A 405 18.05 13.39 -6.40
C SER A 405 16.74 14.15 -6.59
N CYS A 406 16.66 15.38 -6.09
CA CYS A 406 15.51 16.26 -6.36
C CYS A 406 15.82 17.74 -6.21
N GLN A 407 14.84 18.55 -6.63
CA GLN A 407 14.75 19.98 -6.45
C GLN A 407 13.42 20.38 -5.76
N GLY A 408 13.52 21.03 -4.58
CA GLY A 408 12.50 21.92 -4.02
C GLY A 408 11.54 21.35 -2.95
N GLY A 409 11.37 22.15 -1.88
CA GLY A 409 10.09 22.46 -1.21
C GLY A 409 9.83 23.98 -1.32
N PRO A 410 8.65 24.53 -0.98
CA PRO A 410 8.43 25.98 -1.09
C PRO A 410 9.38 26.71 -0.12
N PRO A 411 10.27 27.60 -0.60
CA PRO A 411 11.09 28.37 0.30
C PRO A 411 10.19 29.36 1.09
N PRO A 412 10.56 29.74 2.33
CA PRO A 412 10.18 31.05 2.85
C PRO A 412 10.48 32.11 1.78
N ALA A 413 9.73 33.21 1.75
CA ALA A 413 9.74 34.18 0.64
C ALA A 413 11.12 34.80 0.26
N ASP A 414 12.21 34.44 0.94
CA ASP A 414 13.58 34.94 0.74
C ASP A 414 14.68 33.85 0.83
N ALA A 415 14.38 32.55 0.62
CA ALA A 415 15.38 31.47 0.71
C ALA A 415 15.66 30.74 -0.64
N ASP A 416 16.90 30.31 -0.84
CA ASP A 416 17.31 29.53 -2.03
C ASP A 416 16.63 28.15 -2.03
N PRO A 417 16.07 27.64 -3.15
CA PRO A 417 15.42 26.35 -3.16
C PRO A 417 16.42 25.24 -2.85
N LEU A 418 16.00 24.30 -2.00
CA LEU A 418 16.86 23.20 -1.57
C LEU A 418 16.86 22.06 -2.58
N ALA A 419 18.03 21.47 -2.78
CA ALA A 419 18.26 20.22 -3.48
C ALA A 419 18.75 19.15 -2.49
N TYR A 420 18.48 17.89 -2.78
CA TYR A 420 19.12 16.80 -2.04
C TYR A 420 19.44 15.61 -2.94
N VAL A 421 20.54 14.93 -2.63
CA VAL A 421 21.04 13.74 -3.34
C VAL A 421 21.31 12.65 -2.30
N ALA A 422 20.78 11.44 -2.53
CA ALA A 422 20.99 10.30 -1.62
C ALA A 422 21.98 9.29 -2.19
N PHE A 423 22.76 8.71 -1.28
CA PHE A 423 23.84 7.77 -1.55
C PHE A 423 23.68 6.51 -0.69
N THR A 424 24.19 5.38 -1.18
CA THR A 424 24.54 4.24 -0.30
C THR A 424 25.75 4.63 0.57
N PRO A 425 25.98 4.00 1.74
CA PRO A 425 27.15 4.29 2.57
C PRO A 425 28.48 4.25 1.80
N GLU A 426 28.65 3.29 0.89
CA GLU A 426 29.86 3.15 0.06
C GLU A 426 30.00 4.29 -0.95
N ALA A 427 28.89 4.72 -1.54
CA ALA A 427 28.86 5.81 -2.50
C ALA A 427 29.03 7.18 -1.82
N LEU A 428 28.52 7.34 -0.60
CA LEU A 428 28.74 8.55 0.19
C LEU A 428 30.23 8.71 0.52
N ALA A 429 30.93 7.63 0.89
CA ALA A 429 32.37 7.70 1.14
C ALA A 429 33.15 8.16 -0.10
N ARG A 430 32.72 7.76 -1.30
CA ARG A 430 33.29 8.26 -2.56
C ARG A 430 32.95 9.73 -2.80
N PHE A 431 31.70 10.12 -2.57
CA PHE A 431 31.27 11.52 -2.64
C PHE A 431 32.08 12.41 -1.70
N ASP A 432 32.30 11.99 -0.46
CA ASP A 432 33.09 12.72 0.53
C ASP A 432 34.56 12.84 0.13
N ALA A 433 35.11 11.85 -0.58
CA ALA A 433 36.46 11.91 -1.13
C ALA A 433 36.57 12.88 -2.33
N LEU A 434 35.53 12.94 -3.17
CA LEU A 434 35.46 13.85 -4.33
C LEU A 434 35.20 15.30 -3.92
N VAL A 435 34.45 15.49 -2.83
CA VAL A 435 34.07 16.79 -2.28
C VAL A 435 34.59 16.89 -0.84
N PRO A 436 35.92 17.06 -0.64
CA PRO A 436 36.49 17.09 0.70
C PRO A 436 36.19 18.39 1.47
N LEU A 437 35.88 19.48 0.76
CA LEU A 437 35.54 20.79 1.32
C LEU A 437 34.05 21.08 1.17
N GLN A 438 33.20 20.27 1.81
CA GLN A 438 31.76 20.50 1.81
C GLN A 438 31.39 21.75 2.64
N PRO A 439 30.48 22.61 2.16
CA PRO A 439 29.96 23.72 2.94
C PRO A 439 29.34 23.26 4.26
N ALA A 440 29.60 24.00 5.34
CA ALA A 440 29.16 23.62 6.68
C ALA A 440 27.62 23.66 6.87
N HIS A 441 26.90 24.34 5.98
CA HIS A 441 25.44 24.41 5.99
C HIS A 441 24.76 23.22 5.29
N TRP A 442 25.53 22.27 4.75
CA TRP A 442 24.96 21.04 4.20
C TRP A 442 24.52 20.11 5.33
N GLU A 443 23.30 19.58 5.21
CA GLU A 443 22.73 18.66 6.20
C GLU A 443 22.79 17.22 5.68
N ARG A 444 22.89 16.26 6.60
CA ARG A 444 22.91 14.82 6.29
C ARG A 444 21.82 14.09 7.04
N ASP A 445 20.98 13.36 6.31
CA ASP A 445 19.86 12.58 6.87
C ASP A 445 20.06 11.08 6.60
N VAL A 446 19.92 10.22 7.63
CA VAL A 446 20.16 8.77 7.55
C VAL A 446 18.87 7.95 7.60
N GLY A 447 18.77 6.98 6.71
CA GLY A 447 17.60 6.12 6.52
C GLY A 447 17.46 5.01 7.52
N ALA A 448 16.59 5.22 8.52
CA ALA A 448 16.29 4.22 9.54
C ALA A 448 15.91 2.84 8.97
N SER A 449 15.21 2.79 7.82
CA SER A 449 14.80 1.54 7.18
C SER A 449 15.59 1.14 5.93
N SER A 450 16.35 2.07 5.32
CA SER A 450 17.04 1.85 4.04
C SER A 450 18.57 1.82 4.16
N GLY A 451 19.13 2.38 5.24
CA GLY A 451 20.57 2.58 5.41
C GLY A 451 21.19 3.62 4.49
N LEU A 452 20.38 4.35 3.70
CA LEU A 452 20.85 5.36 2.75
C LEU A 452 21.06 6.71 3.44
N ILE A 453 21.96 7.53 2.89
CA ILE A 453 22.33 8.82 3.46
C ILE A 453 22.07 9.91 2.42
N ALA A 454 21.23 10.88 2.75
CA ALA A 454 20.93 12.03 1.90
C ALA A 454 21.77 13.24 2.30
N VAL A 455 22.33 13.93 1.32
CA VAL A 455 23.03 15.21 1.48
C VAL A 455 22.11 16.30 0.94
N ARG A 456 21.79 17.29 1.78
CA ARG A 456 20.92 18.44 1.46
C ARG A 456 21.77 19.69 1.29
N PHE A 457 21.52 20.43 0.22
CA PHE A 457 22.26 21.64 -0.15
C PHE A 457 21.37 22.62 -0.93
N SER A 458 21.82 23.87 -1.10
CA SER A 458 21.08 24.88 -1.88
C SER A 458 21.27 24.66 -3.38
N LEU A 459 20.33 25.09 -4.23
CA LEU A 459 20.54 25.05 -5.69
C LEU A 459 21.73 25.89 -6.13
N SER A 460 22.06 26.97 -5.42
CA SER A 460 23.30 27.72 -5.69
C SER A 460 24.55 26.87 -5.46
N ASP A 461 24.55 26.02 -4.43
CA ASP A 461 25.64 25.06 -4.21
C ASP A 461 25.66 23.96 -5.26
N ALA A 462 24.50 23.59 -5.83
CA ALA A 462 24.41 22.62 -6.91
C ALA A 462 25.18 23.10 -8.15
N SER A 463 25.07 24.39 -8.50
CA SER A 463 25.83 25.00 -9.59
C SER A 463 27.34 25.00 -9.33
N TRP A 464 27.77 25.37 -8.11
CA TRP A 464 29.18 25.28 -7.72
C TRP A 464 29.71 23.83 -7.81
N LEU A 465 28.91 22.86 -7.36
CA LEU A 465 29.26 21.46 -7.37
C LEU A 465 29.42 20.92 -8.80
N ILE A 466 28.56 21.34 -9.73
CA ILE A 466 28.68 21.02 -11.17
C ILE A 466 30.02 21.52 -11.71
N ASP A 467 30.33 22.80 -11.52
CA ASP A 467 31.55 23.42 -12.05
C ASP A 467 32.80 22.73 -11.49
N MET A 468 32.80 22.40 -10.20
CA MET A 468 33.89 21.71 -9.54
C MET A 468 34.08 20.29 -10.10
N LEU A 469 33.01 19.50 -10.23
CA LEU A 469 33.08 18.14 -10.79
C LEU A 469 33.55 18.13 -12.25
N ILE A 470 33.05 19.07 -13.07
CA ILE A 470 33.48 19.21 -14.47
C ILE A 470 34.96 19.60 -14.53
N SER A 471 35.41 20.53 -13.68
CA SER A 471 36.81 20.97 -13.66
C SER A 471 37.79 19.86 -13.28
N GLN A 472 37.39 18.95 -12.38
CA GLN A 472 38.19 17.79 -11.99
C GLN A 472 38.26 16.72 -13.10
N GLN A 473 37.21 16.58 -13.91
CA GLN A 473 37.19 15.67 -15.07
C GLN A 473 38.04 16.15 -16.25
N VAL A 474 38.29 17.46 -16.34
CA VAL A 474 39.10 18.08 -17.41
C VAL A 474 40.58 18.17 -17.03
N ALA A 475 40.95 17.86 -15.78
CA ALA A 475 42.36 17.78 -15.38
C ALA A 475 43.07 16.66 -16.17
N PRO A 476 44.09 16.97 -16.98
CA PRO A 476 44.80 15.94 -17.74
C PRO A 476 45.53 15.03 -16.76
N GLY A 477 45.32 13.71 -16.91
CA GLY A 477 45.99 12.70 -16.11
C GLY A 477 47.50 12.93 -16.06
N GLU A 478 48.03 12.97 -14.84
CA GLU A 478 49.45 12.73 -14.56
C GLU A 478 49.80 11.25 -14.71
#